data_AF-A0A8H7K700-F1
#
_entry.id   AF-A0A8H7K700-F1
#
_cell.length_a   1.000
_cell.length_b   1.000
_cell.length_c   1.000
_cell.angle_alpha   90.00
_cell.angle_beta   90.00
_cell.angle_gamma   90.00
#
_symmetry.space_group_name_H-M   'P 1'
#
loop_
_entity.id
_entity.type
_entity.pdbx_description
1 polymer ?
#
loop_
_entity_poly.entity_id
_entity_poly.type
_entity_poly.pdbx_seq_one_letter_code
_entity_poly.pdbx_strand_id
1 'polypeptide(L)'
;MAYSLLGIFDINMPMIYGEGPRAFMRLQGEILHATTDLSIFAWQAVGLEAHRGVFATSPAEFRDCGSIERNQDQFRFRDEISLTNRGIKIHTLIAHSDRGIFILDLHCSDMQSQASPERLGIELARELDTFYRASSGSLYRGSMKAAHGPRTIYLAPSDNALEPLSESRKLKIDLTMDAALRRLFIVKDIRAVPELFWDQRRECFSLPGFSNFLGFLRFHIAPGGTALLLVFNLVRGDDLRVGFLEERHFPSGYRNIINPFTNIEDYPPLGDPFSLFHACPKESTGRSSATHSSRNFRLRAELGMSDITHLAIKVRIETSGRSIMV
;
A
#
# COMPACT_ATOMS: atom_id res chain seq x y z
N MET A 1 -4.06 33.68 -9.59
CA MET A 1 -4.28 33.75 -8.12
C MET A 1 -3.07 33.31 -7.31
N ALA A 2 -2.25 32.34 -7.71
CA ALA A 2 -1.04 31.99 -6.95
C ALA A 2 -0.12 33.20 -6.67
N TYR A 3 0.11 34.06 -7.66
CA TYR A 3 1.01 35.22 -7.53
C TYR A 3 0.55 36.29 -6.53
N SER A 4 -0.75 36.44 -6.31
CA SER A 4 -1.26 37.38 -5.29
C SER A 4 -1.05 36.87 -3.85
N LEU A 5 -0.71 35.60 -3.67
CA LEU A 5 -0.44 34.99 -2.36
C LEU A 5 1.03 35.05 -1.95
N LEU A 6 1.94 35.39 -2.87
CA LEU A 6 3.39 35.45 -2.59
C LEU A 6 3.73 36.38 -1.43
N GLY A 7 3.12 37.57 -1.41
CA GLY A 7 3.34 38.55 -0.34
C GLY A 7 2.76 38.14 1.02
N ILE A 8 1.77 37.24 1.05
CA ILE A 8 1.19 36.75 2.31
C ILE A 8 2.14 35.72 2.96
N PHE A 9 2.76 34.88 2.14
CA PHE A 9 3.67 33.83 2.60
C PHE A 9 5.15 34.24 2.59
N ASP A 10 5.46 35.48 2.19
CA ASP A 10 6.81 36.02 2.02
C ASP A 10 7.72 35.11 1.16
N ILE A 11 7.17 34.63 0.04
CA ILE A 11 7.86 33.72 -0.88
C ILE A 11 8.35 34.47 -2.12
N ASN A 12 9.62 34.26 -2.46
CA ASN A 12 10.21 34.76 -3.69
C ASN A 12 10.45 33.60 -4.68
N MET A 13 9.65 33.53 -5.74
CA MET A 13 9.76 32.51 -6.79
C MET A 13 9.62 33.15 -8.18
N PRO A 14 10.38 32.71 -9.21
CA PRO A 14 10.28 33.27 -10.55
C PRO A 14 8.86 33.18 -11.12
N MET A 15 8.35 34.25 -11.73
CA MET A 15 7.04 34.24 -12.36
C MET A 15 7.12 33.57 -13.73
N ILE A 16 6.34 32.50 -13.92
CA ILE A 16 6.25 31.78 -15.19
C ILE A 16 4.82 31.91 -15.71
N TYR A 17 4.68 32.56 -16.87
CA TYR A 17 3.39 32.76 -17.51
C TYR A 17 2.91 31.46 -18.17
N GLY A 18 1.61 31.19 -18.13
CA GLY A 18 1.01 29.99 -18.75
C GLY A 18 1.06 28.71 -17.91
N GLU A 19 1.46 28.76 -16.63
CA GLU A 19 1.49 27.58 -15.76
C GLU A 19 0.08 27.07 -15.38
N GLY A 20 -0.92 27.95 -15.36
CA GLY A 20 -2.28 27.60 -14.94
C GLY A 20 -2.32 27.11 -13.47
N PRO A 21 -3.03 26.01 -13.15
CA PRO A 21 -3.07 25.42 -11.80
C PRO A 21 -1.70 25.02 -11.24
N ARG A 22 -0.71 24.73 -12.10
CA ARG A 22 0.65 24.34 -11.68
C ARG A 22 1.37 25.44 -10.89
N ALA A 23 1.05 26.71 -11.15
CA ALA A 23 1.62 27.82 -10.38
C ALA A 23 1.26 27.73 -8.88
N PHE A 24 0.07 27.23 -8.55
CA PHE A 24 -0.38 27.09 -7.16
C PHE A 24 0.26 25.86 -6.48
N MET A 25 0.47 24.77 -7.21
CA MET A 25 1.25 23.64 -6.69
C MET A 25 2.71 24.02 -6.43
N ARG A 26 3.31 24.82 -7.33
CA ARG A 26 4.67 25.34 -7.13
C ARG A 26 4.75 26.23 -5.89
N LEU A 27 3.76 27.10 -5.67
CA LEU A 27 3.67 27.92 -4.46
C LEU A 27 3.61 27.04 -3.19
N GLN A 28 2.80 25.99 -3.18
CA GLN A 28 2.74 25.07 -2.05
C GLN A 28 4.08 24.36 -1.79
N GLY A 29 4.82 24.01 -2.85
CA GLY A 29 6.17 23.48 -2.75
C GLY A 29 7.15 24.45 -2.09
N GLU A 30 7.11 25.74 -2.45
CA GLU A 30 7.93 26.78 -1.82
C GLU A 30 7.54 27.02 -0.36
N ILE A 31 6.24 26.97 -0.02
CA ILE A 31 5.78 27.05 1.38
C ILE A 31 6.36 25.90 2.21
N LEU A 32 6.35 24.67 1.67
CA LEU A 32 6.93 23.50 2.35
C LEU A 32 8.46 23.56 2.46
N HIS A 33 9.13 24.21 1.52
CA HIS A 33 10.57 24.44 1.61
C HIS A 33 10.90 25.47 2.71
N ALA A 34 10.08 26.50 2.86
CA ALA A 34 10.25 27.54 3.88
C ALA A 34 9.75 27.12 5.28
N THR A 35 8.77 26.21 5.36
CA THR A 35 8.08 25.85 6.61
C THR A 35 7.78 24.35 6.70
N THR A 36 7.89 23.78 7.89
CA THR A 36 7.54 22.36 8.16
C THR A 36 6.06 22.18 8.54
N ASP A 37 5.18 23.06 8.09
CA ASP A 37 3.79 23.05 8.50
C ASP A 37 2.92 22.15 7.61
N LEU A 38 2.45 21.05 8.18
CA LEU A 38 1.59 20.09 7.50
C LEU A 38 0.14 20.59 7.34
N SER A 39 -0.25 21.70 7.97
CA SER A 39 -1.61 22.25 7.80
C SER A 39 -1.90 22.71 6.37
N ILE A 40 -0.87 22.89 5.53
CA ILE A 40 -1.02 23.11 4.08
C ILE A 40 -1.75 21.96 3.38
N PHE A 41 -1.76 20.76 3.98
CA PHE A 41 -2.53 19.61 3.51
C PHE A 41 -3.94 19.55 4.15
N ALA A 42 -4.46 20.62 4.75
CA ALA A 42 -5.80 20.60 5.36
C ALA A 42 -6.93 21.01 4.40
N TRP A 43 -6.69 21.05 3.08
CA TRP A 43 -7.70 21.40 2.09
C TRP A 43 -8.72 20.27 1.85
N GLN A 44 -9.89 20.65 1.30
CA GLN A 44 -10.97 19.75 0.89
C GLN A 44 -11.41 20.05 -0.54
N ALA A 45 -11.50 19.01 -1.38
CA ALA A 45 -11.99 19.13 -2.75
C ALA A 45 -13.52 19.28 -2.79
N VAL A 46 -14.01 20.06 -3.74
CA VAL A 46 -15.44 20.19 -4.03
C VAL A 46 -15.84 19.05 -4.98
N GLY A 47 -16.05 17.84 -4.42
CA GLY A 47 -16.45 16.66 -5.18
C GLY A 47 -15.97 15.35 -4.55
N LEU A 48 -16.56 14.23 -4.98
CA LEU A 48 -16.14 12.87 -4.58
C LEU A 48 -15.13 12.32 -5.60
N GLU A 49 -13.96 12.94 -5.71
CA GLU A 49 -12.86 12.36 -6.47
C GLU A 49 -12.11 11.36 -5.60
N ALA A 50 -12.20 10.08 -5.98
CA ALA A 50 -11.36 9.04 -5.42
C ALA A 50 -9.96 9.23 -6.01
N HIS A 51 -8.95 9.42 -5.16
CA HIS A 51 -7.52 9.51 -5.50
C HIS A 51 -7.07 10.90 -5.97
N ARG A 52 -6.46 11.67 -5.06
CA ARG A 52 -5.77 12.92 -5.37
C ARG A 52 -4.37 12.98 -4.76
N GLY A 53 -3.51 13.80 -5.36
CA GLY A 53 -2.26 14.23 -4.73
C GLY A 53 -2.51 14.98 -3.41
N VAL A 54 -1.46 15.23 -2.65
CA VAL A 54 -1.56 15.94 -1.38
C VAL A 54 -1.60 17.46 -1.52
N PHE A 55 -1.18 18.03 -2.67
CA PHE A 55 -1.36 19.45 -2.95
C PHE A 55 -2.74 19.77 -3.49
N ALA A 56 -3.25 20.93 -3.09
CA ALA A 56 -4.48 21.49 -3.62
C ALA A 56 -4.26 21.98 -5.05
N THR A 57 -5.31 21.88 -5.86
CA THR A 57 -5.31 22.36 -7.24
C THR A 57 -5.63 23.86 -7.33
N SER A 58 -6.33 24.39 -6.33
CA SER A 58 -6.79 25.77 -6.28
C SER A 58 -6.89 26.29 -4.85
N PRO A 59 -6.62 27.60 -4.60
CA PRO A 59 -6.86 28.23 -3.31
C PRO A 59 -8.30 28.09 -2.79
N ALA A 60 -9.27 27.89 -3.70
CA ALA A 60 -10.68 27.73 -3.34
C ALA A 60 -10.95 26.50 -2.47
N GLU A 61 -10.07 25.49 -2.49
CA GLU A 61 -10.17 24.26 -1.68
C GLU A 61 -9.83 24.50 -0.20
N PHE A 62 -9.37 25.70 0.15
CA PHE A 62 -9.11 26.13 1.53
C PHE A 62 -10.24 27.01 2.12
N ARG A 63 -11.39 27.11 1.43
CA ARG A 63 -12.49 28.02 1.83
C ARG A 63 -12.99 27.83 3.26
N ASP A 64 -12.92 26.61 3.79
CA ASP A 64 -13.44 26.23 5.11
C ASP A 64 -12.32 26.08 6.16
N CYS A 65 -11.08 26.50 5.84
CA CYS A 65 -9.91 26.36 6.72
C CYS A 65 -9.72 27.55 7.69
N GLY A 66 -10.64 28.53 7.73
CA GLY A 66 -10.46 29.76 8.50
C GLY A 66 -10.41 29.60 10.03
N SER A 67 -10.87 28.46 10.56
CA SER A 67 -10.85 28.10 11.98
C SER A 67 -9.73 27.13 12.35
N ILE A 68 -8.87 26.76 11.39
CA ILE A 68 -7.80 25.78 11.61
C ILE A 68 -6.61 26.48 12.23
N GLU A 69 -6.19 26.01 13.41
CA GLU A 69 -5.03 26.53 14.11
C GLU A 69 -3.95 25.45 14.23
N ARG A 70 -2.69 25.86 14.10
CA ARG A 70 -1.53 24.99 14.30
C ARG A 70 -1.39 24.68 15.79
N ASN A 71 -1.05 23.44 16.12
CA ASN A 71 -0.76 23.08 17.49
C ASN A 71 0.63 23.61 17.91
N GLN A 72 0.74 24.17 19.13
CA GLN A 72 1.97 24.76 19.66
C GLN A 72 3.12 23.75 19.80
N ASP A 73 2.80 22.44 19.85
CA ASP A 73 3.78 21.35 19.96
C ASP A 73 4.55 21.03 18.66
N GLN A 74 4.35 21.77 17.55
CA GLN A 74 5.07 21.54 16.29
C GLN A 74 6.60 21.63 16.42
N PHE A 75 7.13 22.29 17.46
CA PHE A 75 8.59 22.32 17.72
C PHE A 75 9.22 20.94 17.92
N ARG A 76 8.42 19.90 18.22
CA ARG A 76 8.89 18.51 18.31
C ARG A 76 9.12 17.83 16.95
N PHE A 77 8.60 18.41 15.87
CA PHE A 77 8.57 17.82 14.53
C PHE A 77 9.32 18.69 13.51
N ARG A 78 10.55 19.12 13.84
CA ARG A 78 11.45 19.86 12.93
C ARG A 78 12.07 18.98 11.84
N ASP A 79 11.42 17.88 11.48
CA ASP A 79 11.92 16.99 10.44
C ASP A 79 11.86 17.70 9.09
N GLU A 80 12.91 17.51 8.29
CA GLU A 80 13.03 18.12 6.97
C GLU A 80 11.96 17.57 6.02
N ILE A 81 11.14 18.47 5.47
CA ILE A 81 10.25 18.18 4.35
C ILE A 81 11.01 18.50 3.08
N SER A 82 11.17 17.53 2.19
CA SER A 82 11.92 17.71 0.94
C SER A 82 11.10 17.29 -0.27
N LEU A 83 11.08 18.14 -1.29
CA LEU A 83 10.49 17.80 -2.58
C LEU A 83 11.53 17.06 -3.42
N THR A 84 11.22 15.83 -3.80
CA THR A 84 12.12 14.96 -4.58
C THR A 84 11.48 14.60 -5.92
N ASN A 85 12.25 14.00 -6.82
CA ASN A 85 11.72 13.42 -8.06
C ASN A 85 10.72 12.26 -7.83
N ARG A 86 10.61 11.75 -6.59
CA ARG A 86 9.65 10.74 -6.17
C ARG A 86 8.40 11.33 -5.49
N GLY A 87 8.39 12.64 -5.22
CA GLY A 87 7.34 13.33 -4.48
C GLY A 87 7.85 13.96 -3.19
N ILE A 88 6.92 14.25 -2.27
CA ILE A 88 7.23 14.94 -1.01
C ILE A 88 7.70 13.91 0.02
N LYS A 89 8.97 13.97 0.37
CA LYS A 89 9.58 13.12 1.39
C LYS A 89 9.37 13.75 2.77
N ILE A 90 8.77 12.99 3.68
CA ILE A 90 8.57 13.41 5.08
C ILE A 90 8.94 12.26 6.03
N HIS A 91 9.49 12.59 7.19
CA HIS A 91 9.69 11.66 8.30
C HIS A 91 8.59 11.92 9.33
N THR A 92 7.69 10.96 9.53
CA THR A 92 6.52 11.18 10.40
C THR A 92 5.93 9.88 10.94
N LEU A 93 5.03 10.03 11.90
CA LEU A 93 4.17 8.97 12.41
C LEU A 93 2.92 8.89 11.56
N ILE A 94 2.62 7.70 11.04
CA ILE A 94 1.33 7.41 10.40
C ILE A 94 0.60 6.33 11.19
N ALA A 95 -0.64 6.61 11.55
CA ALA A 95 -1.55 5.60 12.05
C ALA A 95 -2.06 4.74 10.89
N HIS A 96 -2.43 3.50 11.18
CA HIS A 96 -2.96 2.58 10.18
C HIS A 96 -4.28 1.98 10.68
N SER A 97 -5.27 1.96 9.80
CA SER A 97 -6.55 1.31 10.01
C SER A 97 -6.54 -0.10 9.43
N ASP A 98 -7.27 -1.04 10.03
CA ASP A 98 -7.43 -2.42 9.55
C ASP A 98 -7.97 -2.53 8.10
N ARG A 99 -8.47 -1.42 7.53
CA ARG A 99 -9.00 -1.32 6.17
C ARG A 99 -7.96 -0.92 5.11
N GLY A 100 -6.67 -0.82 5.46
CA GLY A 100 -5.60 -0.39 4.54
C GLY A 100 -5.60 1.11 4.26
N ILE A 101 -6.16 1.90 5.19
CA ILE A 101 -6.14 3.36 5.15
C ILE A 101 -5.14 3.83 6.20
N PHE A 102 -4.23 4.68 5.79
CA PHE A 102 -3.30 5.36 6.69
C PHE A 102 -3.85 6.72 7.08
N ILE A 103 -3.50 7.18 8.26
CA ILE A 103 -3.86 8.51 8.72
C ILE A 103 -2.56 9.27 8.97
N LEU A 104 -2.39 10.37 8.23
CA LEU A 104 -1.33 11.34 8.48
C LEU A 104 -1.91 12.45 9.35
N ASP A 105 -1.27 12.66 10.49
CA ASP A 105 -1.57 13.76 11.40
C ASP A 105 -1.02 15.07 10.83
N LEU A 106 -1.85 16.11 10.75
CA LEU A 106 -1.41 17.41 10.24
C LEU A 106 -0.92 18.35 11.35
N HIS A 107 -0.95 17.91 12.61
CA HIS A 107 -0.59 18.73 13.77
C HIS A 107 -1.34 20.07 13.85
N CYS A 108 -2.57 20.10 13.35
CA CYS A 108 -3.49 21.22 13.46
C CYS A 108 -4.84 20.75 14.01
N SER A 109 -5.61 21.71 14.53
CA SER A 109 -6.92 21.45 15.09
C SER A 109 -7.95 22.45 14.57
N ASP A 110 -9.20 22.01 14.47
CA ASP A 110 -10.32 22.87 14.11
C ASP A 110 -10.94 23.50 15.37
N MET A 111 -10.96 24.83 15.42
CA MET A 111 -11.47 25.60 16.57
C MET A 111 -12.98 25.90 16.47
N GLN A 112 -13.70 25.39 15.48
CA GLN A 112 -15.16 25.58 15.36
C GLN A 112 -15.94 25.02 16.56
N SER A 113 -15.50 23.91 17.12
CA SER A 113 -16.14 23.27 18.28
C SER A 113 -15.49 23.73 19.59
N GLN A 114 -16.10 24.72 20.26
CA GLN A 114 -15.61 25.27 21.54
C GLN A 114 -15.45 24.23 22.67
N ALA A 115 -16.09 23.07 22.58
CA ALA A 115 -16.08 22.05 23.65
C ALA A 115 -14.79 21.20 23.67
N SER A 116 -14.16 20.96 22.53
CA SER A 116 -12.86 20.28 22.43
C SER A 116 -12.29 20.46 21.02
N PRO A 117 -11.10 21.07 20.85
CA PRO A 117 -10.49 21.22 19.54
C PRO A 117 -10.19 19.84 18.94
N GLU A 118 -10.78 19.56 17.78
CA GLU A 118 -10.59 18.27 17.10
C GLU A 118 -9.30 18.29 16.31
N ARG A 119 -8.43 17.30 16.55
CA ARG A 119 -7.20 17.13 15.79
C ARG A 119 -7.51 16.68 14.37
N LEU A 120 -6.82 17.31 13.41
CA LEU A 120 -7.03 17.08 11.99
C LEU A 120 -5.93 16.20 11.38
N GLY A 121 -6.37 15.37 10.43
CA GLY A 121 -5.51 14.50 9.65
C GLY A 121 -6.02 14.35 8.21
N ILE A 122 -5.23 13.68 7.38
CA ILE A 122 -5.67 13.20 6.06
C ILE A 122 -5.60 11.69 5.99
N GLU A 123 -6.59 11.12 5.32
CA GLU A 123 -6.61 9.70 4.99
C GLU A 123 -5.76 9.47 3.74
N LEU A 124 -4.78 8.59 3.87
CA LEU A 124 -3.85 8.22 2.83
C LEU A 124 -4.10 6.76 2.42
N ALA A 125 -4.07 6.53 1.12
CA ALA A 125 -3.89 5.22 0.56
C ALA A 125 -2.48 5.13 -0.02
N ARG A 126 -1.95 3.92 -0.08
CA ARG A 126 -0.59 3.66 -0.56
C ARG A 126 -0.67 2.85 -1.84
N GLU A 127 -0.03 3.35 -2.88
CA GLU A 127 0.20 2.60 -4.11
C GLU A 127 1.71 2.51 -4.31
N LEU A 128 2.21 1.28 -4.41
CA LEU A 128 3.63 1.00 -4.37
C LEU A 128 4.29 1.59 -3.11
N ASP A 129 5.04 2.66 -3.32
CA ASP A 129 6.00 3.24 -2.41
C ASP A 129 5.71 4.73 -2.14
N THR A 130 4.54 5.17 -2.63
CA THR A 130 4.05 6.54 -2.64
C THR A 130 2.61 6.57 -2.09
N PHE A 131 2.33 7.56 -1.26
CA PHE A 131 1.04 7.75 -0.62
C PHE A 131 0.27 8.90 -1.29
N TYR A 132 -1.03 8.73 -1.39
CA TYR A 132 -1.95 9.72 -1.96
C TYR A 132 -3.20 9.81 -1.10
N ARG A 133 -4.02 10.85 -1.31
CA ARG A 133 -5.25 11.01 -0.55
C ARG A 133 -6.27 9.92 -0.91
N ALA A 134 -6.66 9.13 0.07
CA ALA A 134 -7.74 8.16 -0.07
C ALA A 134 -9.10 8.87 -0.21
N SER A 135 -9.30 9.94 0.55
CA SER A 135 -10.46 10.83 0.48
C SER A 135 -9.99 12.28 0.30
N SER A 136 -10.50 12.94 -0.74
CA SER A 136 -10.22 14.35 -1.03
C SER A 136 -11.31 15.29 -0.48
N GLY A 137 -12.52 14.78 -0.25
CA GLY A 137 -13.69 15.58 0.16
C GLY A 137 -13.88 15.73 1.67
N SER A 138 -13.07 15.06 2.50
CA SER A 138 -13.19 15.11 3.96
C SER A 138 -11.84 14.99 4.65
N LEU A 139 -11.65 15.72 5.74
CA LEU A 139 -10.51 15.55 6.64
C LEU A 139 -10.81 14.49 7.70
N TYR A 140 -9.78 13.79 8.14
CA TYR A 140 -9.87 12.96 9.33
C TYR A 140 -9.96 13.85 10.58
N ARG A 141 -10.90 13.53 11.47
CA ARG A 141 -11.13 14.23 12.74
C ARG A 141 -11.05 13.22 13.88
N GLY A 142 -10.12 13.41 14.81
CA GLY A 142 -10.01 12.57 16.00
C GLY A 142 -8.59 12.27 16.47
N SER A 143 -8.49 11.42 17.49
CA SER A 143 -7.22 11.00 18.07
C SER A 143 -6.63 9.80 17.32
N MET A 144 -5.34 9.87 16.97
CA MET A 144 -4.61 8.78 16.34
C MET A 144 -4.58 7.55 17.25
N LYS A 145 -5.16 6.44 16.79
CA LYS A 145 -5.04 5.13 17.44
C LYS A 145 -3.85 4.39 16.84
N ALA A 146 -2.94 3.91 17.69
CA ALA A 146 -1.80 3.06 17.34
C ALA A 146 -0.96 3.54 16.13
N ALA A 147 -0.05 4.49 16.38
CA ALA A 147 0.99 4.83 15.43
C ALA A 147 2.16 3.84 15.53
N HIS A 148 2.66 3.36 14.39
CA HIS A 148 3.98 2.76 14.34
C HIS A 148 5.05 3.85 14.53
N GLY A 149 6.27 3.47 14.90
CA GLY A 149 7.39 4.41 15.05
C GLY A 149 7.62 5.28 13.81
N PRO A 150 8.31 6.42 13.96
CA PRO A 150 8.43 7.40 12.89
C PRO A 150 9.22 6.79 11.72
N ARG A 151 8.71 7.01 10.51
CA ARG A 151 9.29 6.45 9.27
C ARG A 151 9.24 7.47 8.15
N THR A 152 10.14 7.29 7.20
CA THR A 152 10.17 8.11 5.98
C THR A 152 9.14 7.60 4.99
N ILE A 153 8.25 8.48 4.55
CA ILE A 153 7.24 8.21 3.51
C ILE A 153 7.35 9.24 2.39
N TYR A 154 6.79 8.90 1.23
CA TYR A 154 6.71 9.77 0.06
C TYR A 154 5.25 10.05 -0.27
N LEU A 155 4.88 11.32 -0.35
CA LEU A 155 3.54 11.75 -0.72
C LEU A 155 3.52 12.22 -2.19
N ALA A 156 2.51 11.78 -2.95
CA ALA A 156 2.29 12.22 -4.32
C ALA A 156 1.88 13.70 -4.34
N PRO A 157 2.64 14.61 -4.97
CA PRO A 157 2.32 16.05 -4.95
C PRO A 157 1.07 16.38 -5.75
N SER A 158 0.85 15.73 -6.89
CA SER A 158 -0.26 16.00 -7.82
C SER A 158 -0.90 14.71 -8.31
N ASP A 159 -2.11 14.81 -8.86
CA ASP A 159 -2.85 13.68 -9.42
C ASP A 159 -2.06 12.96 -10.53
N ASN A 160 -1.34 13.70 -11.38
CA ASN A 160 -0.51 13.13 -12.46
C ASN A 160 0.77 12.41 -11.97
N ALA A 161 1.13 12.52 -10.68
CA ALA A 161 2.23 11.69 -10.14
C ALA A 161 1.80 10.22 -10.05
N LEU A 162 0.50 10.00 -10.04
CA LEU A 162 -0.15 8.75 -10.37
C LEU A 162 -0.62 8.91 -11.82
N GLU A 163 0.28 8.81 -12.82
CA GLU A 163 -0.20 8.21 -14.07
C GLU A 163 -0.85 6.92 -13.61
N PRO A 164 -2.18 6.82 -13.71
CA PRO A 164 -2.83 5.86 -12.90
C PRO A 164 -2.34 4.54 -13.44
N LEU A 165 -1.88 3.72 -12.52
CA LEU A 165 -1.92 2.29 -12.65
C LEU A 165 -3.38 1.79 -12.84
N SER A 166 -4.31 2.62 -13.32
CA SER A 166 -5.53 2.26 -14.05
C SER A 166 -5.27 1.25 -15.16
N GLU A 167 -4.08 1.23 -15.78
CA GLU A 167 -3.66 0.16 -16.68
C GLU A 167 -2.79 -0.93 -16.00
N SER A 168 -2.60 -0.88 -14.68
CA SER A 168 -1.93 -1.97 -13.97
C SER A 168 -2.81 -3.20 -13.98
N ARG A 169 -2.21 -4.30 -14.41
CA ARG A 169 -2.81 -5.61 -14.28
C ARG A 169 -2.90 -5.92 -12.79
N LYS A 170 -4.12 -6.09 -12.28
CA LYS A 170 -4.31 -6.62 -10.92
C LYS A 170 -4.23 -8.13 -10.95
N LEU A 171 -3.50 -8.70 -10.00
CA LEU A 171 -3.40 -10.11 -9.73
C LEU A 171 -4.09 -10.42 -8.40
N LYS A 172 -5.36 -10.83 -8.46
CA LYS A 172 -6.13 -11.19 -7.27
C LYS A 172 -5.71 -12.54 -6.73
N ILE A 173 -5.62 -12.69 -5.41
CA ILE A 173 -5.41 -14.00 -4.77
C ILE A 173 -6.63 -14.33 -3.91
N ASP A 174 -7.43 -15.27 -4.39
CA ASP A 174 -8.62 -15.76 -3.69
C ASP A 174 -8.27 -17.03 -2.91
N LEU A 175 -8.04 -16.89 -1.61
CA LEU A 175 -7.90 -18.02 -0.69
C LEU A 175 -9.30 -18.50 -0.25
N THR A 176 -9.72 -19.65 -0.76
CA THR A 176 -11.02 -20.25 -0.44
C THR A 176 -10.84 -21.61 0.19
N MET A 177 -11.63 -21.87 1.23
CA MET A 177 -11.61 -23.15 1.95
C MET A 177 -12.99 -23.80 1.91
N ASP A 178 -13.03 -25.12 1.76
CA ASP A 178 -14.27 -25.89 1.76
C ASP A 178 -15.03 -25.70 3.08
N ALA A 179 -16.37 -25.70 2.99
CA ALA A 179 -17.25 -25.44 4.12
C ALA A 179 -17.02 -26.40 5.30
N ALA A 180 -16.68 -27.67 5.02
CA ALA A 180 -16.34 -28.66 6.04
C ALA A 180 -15.06 -28.31 6.81
N LEU A 181 -14.05 -27.77 6.12
CA LEU A 181 -12.78 -27.37 6.71
C LEU A 181 -12.86 -26.00 7.42
N ARG A 182 -13.76 -25.09 7.00
CA ARG A 182 -13.99 -23.79 7.66
C ARG A 182 -14.36 -23.87 9.14
N ARG A 183 -14.92 -24.99 9.58
CA ARG A 183 -15.27 -25.22 10.99
C ARG A 183 -14.08 -25.67 11.83
N LEU A 184 -13.06 -26.26 11.20
CA LEU A 184 -11.95 -26.91 11.87
C LEU A 184 -10.65 -26.13 11.74
N PHE A 185 -10.48 -25.37 10.65
CA PHE A 185 -9.26 -24.66 10.32
C PHE A 185 -9.52 -23.18 10.06
N ILE A 186 -8.51 -22.34 10.30
CA ILE A 186 -8.52 -20.91 10.02
C ILE A 186 -7.19 -20.55 9.35
N VAL A 187 -7.27 -19.81 8.23
CA VAL A 187 -6.08 -19.22 7.60
C VAL A 187 -5.69 -17.95 8.37
N LYS A 188 -4.45 -17.89 8.84
CA LYS A 188 -3.86 -16.80 9.64
C LYS A 188 -2.49 -16.42 9.10
N ASP A 189 -1.92 -15.32 9.60
CA ASP A 189 -0.58 -14.82 9.23
C ASP A 189 -0.36 -14.68 7.71
N ILE A 190 -1.33 -14.10 7.01
CA ILE A 190 -1.21 -13.82 5.58
C ILE A 190 -0.24 -12.64 5.40
N ARG A 191 0.92 -12.91 4.79
CA ARG A 191 1.94 -11.91 4.44
C ARG A 191 2.36 -12.06 2.99
N ALA A 192 2.47 -10.95 2.29
CA ALA A 192 2.74 -10.90 0.86
C ALA A 192 4.03 -10.14 0.59
N VAL A 193 4.87 -10.66 -0.29
CA VAL A 193 6.10 -10.00 -0.75
C VAL A 193 6.18 -10.05 -2.27
N PRO A 194 6.55 -8.94 -2.95
CA PRO A 194 6.89 -7.67 -2.33
C PRO A 194 5.68 -6.91 -1.78
N GLU A 195 5.77 -6.43 -0.54
CA GLU A 195 4.70 -5.67 0.14
C GLU A 195 4.39 -4.35 -0.60
N LEU A 196 5.33 -3.87 -1.42
CA LEU A 196 5.15 -2.74 -2.31
C LEU A 196 3.92 -2.91 -3.20
N PHE A 197 3.78 -4.09 -3.82
CA PHE A 197 2.77 -4.37 -4.84
C PHE A 197 1.49 -4.95 -4.25
N TRP A 198 1.46 -5.31 -2.98
CA TRP A 198 0.31 -5.94 -2.32
C TRP A 198 -0.70 -4.91 -1.83
N ASP A 199 -1.94 -5.05 -2.27
CA ASP A 199 -3.08 -4.31 -1.76
C ASP A 199 -3.31 -4.64 -0.28
N GLN A 200 -3.45 -3.60 0.53
CA GLN A 200 -3.57 -3.70 1.98
C GLN A 200 -4.91 -4.25 2.46
N ARG A 201 -5.92 -4.36 1.57
CA ARG A 201 -7.09 -5.22 1.81
C ARG A 201 -6.78 -6.71 1.80
N ARG A 202 -5.53 -7.09 1.45
CA ARG A 202 -5.00 -8.46 1.38
C ARG A 202 -5.61 -9.34 0.28
N GLU A 203 -6.07 -8.75 -0.81
CA GLU A 203 -6.80 -9.49 -1.84
C GLU A 203 -6.11 -9.48 -3.21
N CYS A 204 -5.21 -8.54 -3.51
CA CYS A 204 -4.58 -8.48 -4.82
C CYS A 204 -3.19 -7.84 -4.85
N PHE A 205 -2.41 -8.15 -5.89
CA PHE A 205 -1.20 -7.44 -6.26
C PHE A 205 -1.51 -6.47 -7.42
N SER A 206 -1.09 -5.21 -7.32
CA SER A 206 -1.10 -4.26 -8.43
C SER A 206 0.22 -4.35 -9.20
N LEU A 207 0.19 -4.77 -10.47
CA LEU A 207 1.38 -5.00 -11.28
C LEU A 207 1.52 -3.88 -12.33
N PRO A 208 2.37 -2.87 -12.09
CA PRO A 208 2.54 -1.75 -13.01
C PRO A 208 3.38 -2.16 -14.23
N GLY A 209 2.74 -2.55 -15.33
CA GLY A 209 3.40 -2.77 -16.63
C GLY A 209 4.49 -3.85 -16.66
N PHE A 210 4.66 -4.63 -15.59
CA PHE A 210 5.70 -5.66 -15.52
C PHE A 210 5.37 -6.82 -16.45
N SER A 211 6.29 -7.08 -17.39
CA SER A 211 6.27 -8.28 -18.22
C SER A 211 6.66 -9.53 -17.44
N ASN A 212 7.44 -9.37 -16.36
CA ASN A 212 7.82 -10.41 -15.42
C ASN A 212 7.62 -9.95 -13.97
N PHE A 213 6.97 -10.78 -13.13
CA PHE A 213 6.74 -10.47 -11.72
C PHE A 213 6.84 -11.73 -10.86
N LEU A 214 7.71 -11.70 -9.84
CA LEU A 214 7.82 -12.76 -8.85
C LEU A 214 7.22 -12.27 -7.53
N GLY A 215 6.23 -12.99 -7.03
CA GLY A 215 5.62 -12.70 -5.76
C GLY A 215 5.43 -13.94 -4.90
N PHE A 216 5.30 -13.69 -3.61
CA PHE A 216 5.21 -14.69 -2.56
C PHE A 216 4.06 -14.33 -1.64
N LEU A 217 3.25 -15.32 -1.29
CA LEU A 217 2.21 -15.19 -0.28
C LEU A 217 2.42 -16.29 0.77
N ARG A 218 2.84 -15.87 1.95
CA ARG A 218 2.92 -16.72 3.13
C ARG A 218 1.57 -16.74 3.82
N PHE A 219 1.11 -17.91 4.24
CA PHE A 219 -0.05 -18.07 5.11
C PHE A 219 0.10 -19.31 5.98
N HIS A 220 -0.61 -19.34 7.09
CA HIS A 220 -0.61 -20.44 8.04
C HIS A 220 -2.02 -20.98 8.24
N ILE A 221 -2.18 -22.30 8.29
CA ILE A 221 -3.47 -22.95 8.54
C ILE A 221 -3.48 -23.47 9.97
N ALA A 222 -4.20 -22.80 10.88
CA ALA A 222 -4.36 -23.23 12.27
C ALA A 222 -5.64 -24.07 12.45
N PRO A 223 -5.72 -25.01 13.40
CA PRO A 223 -4.69 -25.42 14.35
C PRO A 223 -3.77 -26.52 13.79
N GLY A 224 -2.47 -26.44 14.11
CA GLY A 224 -1.49 -27.51 13.83
C GLY A 224 -1.05 -27.68 12.37
N GLY A 225 -1.43 -26.78 11.45
CA GLY A 225 -0.92 -26.81 10.09
C GLY A 225 0.49 -26.24 9.97
N THR A 226 1.14 -26.50 8.84
CA THR A 226 2.47 -25.99 8.52
C THR A 226 2.34 -24.61 7.87
N ALA A 227 3.30 -23.70 8.10
CA ALA A 227 3.34 -22.47 7.30
C ALA A 227 3.61 -22.83 5.84
N LEU A 228 2.84 -22.19 4.95
CA LEU A 228 2.86 -22.43 3.52
C LEU A 228 3.25 -21.14 2.81
N LEU A 229 4.05 -21.29 1.77
CA LEU A 229 4.45 -20.21 0.88
C LEU A 229 3.89 -20.54 -0.51
N LEU A 230 2.93 -19.75 -0.95
CA LEU A 230 2.52 -19.70 -2.35
C LEU A 230 3.53 -18.83 -3.09
N VAL A 231 4.25 -19.43 -4.03
CA VAL A 231 5.16 -18.75 -4.94
C VAL A 231 4.45 -18.59 -6.26
N PHE A 232 4.45 -17.39 -6.84
CA PHE A 232 3.89 -17.19 -8.16
C PHE A 232 4.80 -16.28 -8.99
N ASN A 233 4.99 -16.66 -10.25
CA ASN A 233 5.90 -16.03 -11.18
C ASN A 233 5.18 -15.76 -12.50
N LEU A 234 4.95 -14.49 -12.80
CA LEU A 234 4.49 -14.04 -14.10
C LEU A 234 5.70 -13.96 -15.04
N VAL A 235 5.69 -14.70 -16.14
CA VAL A 235 6.72 -14.68 -17.17
C VAL A 235 6.07 -14.24 -18.49
N ARG A 236 6.64 -13.21 -19.13
CA ARG A 236 6.21 -12.69 -20.45
C ARG A 236 4.68 -12.60 -20.62
N GLY A 237 4.10 -11.54 -20.08
CA GLY A 237 2.77 -11.05 -20.46
C GLY A 237 1.61 -11.82 -19.84
N ASP A 238 1.52 -13.15 -20.01
CA ASP A 238 0.37 -13.95 -19.53
C ASP A 238 0.72 -15.36 -19.02
N ASP A 239 1.99 -15.79 -19.05
CA ASP A 239 2.41 -17.08 -18.49
C ASP A 239 2.64 -16.95 -16.98
N LEU A 240 1.55 -17.01 -16.21
CA LEU A 240 1.59 -17.02 -14.76
C LEU A 240 1.78 -18.46 -14.25
N ARG A 241 2.87 -18.66 -13.50
CA ARG A 241 3.23 -19.92 -12.87
C ARG A 241 3.01 -19.85 -11.37
N VAL A 242 2.51 -20.92 -10.77
CA VAL A 242 2.27 -21.01 -9.32
C VAL A 242 2.91 -22.27 -8.76
N GLY A 243 3.34 -22.21 -7.50
CA GLY A 243 3.92 -23.32 -6.77
C GLY A 243 3.68 -23.17 -5.26
N PHE A 244 3.74 -24.28 -4.54
CA PHE A 244 3.65 -24.27 -3.08
C PHE A 244 4.94 -24.81 -2.48
N LEU A 245 5.39 -24.15 -1.42
CA LEU A 245 6.50 -24.59 -0.60
C LEU A 245 6.02 -24.69 0.86
N GLU A 246 6.35 -25.78 1.52
CA GLU A 246 6.12 -25.93 2.96
C GLU A 246 7.40 -25.58 3.72
N GLU A 247 7.23 -24.90 4.86
CA GLU A 247 8.34 -24.50 5.72
C GLU A 247 9.27 -25.67 6.09
N ARG A 248 8.70 -26.86 6.36
CA ARG A 248 9.47 -28.07 6.70
C ARG A 248 10.40 -28.58 5.59
N HIS A 249 10.13 -28.21 4.35
CA HIS A 249 10.93 -28.59 3.18
C HIS A 249 11.92 -27.49 2.79
N PHE A 250 11.95 -26.37 3.51
CA PHE A 250 12.94 -25.32 3.27
C PHE A 250 14.31 -25.77 3.80
N PRO A 251 15.36 -25.81 2.97
CA PRO A 251 16.68 -26.30 3.39
C PRO A 251 17.27 -25.36 4.45
N SER A 252 17.32 -25.84 5.70
CA SER A 252 17.80 -25.11 6.87
C SER A 252 19.33 -24.91 6.94
N GLY A 253 20.05 -25.11 5.83
CA GLY A 253 21.52 -25.25 5.83
C GLY A 253 22.31 -24.24 4.99
N TYR A 254 21.67 -23.37 4.21
CA TYR A 254 22.40 -22.39 3.41
C TYR A 254 22.72 -21.14 4.25
N ARG A 255 23.99 -20.98 4.63
CA ARG A 255 24.47 -19.90 5.52
C ARG A 255 24.17 -18.46 5.07
N ASN A 256 23.69 -18.25 3.84
CA ASN A 256 23.42 -16.93 3.27
C ASN A 256 22.01 -16.77 2.65
N ILE A 257 21.09 -17.72 2.87
CA ILE A 257 19.72 -17.60 2.32
C ILE A 257 18.77 -17.15 3.44
N ILE A 258 18.07 -16.04 3.21
CA ILE A 258 17.04 -15.52 4.11
C ILE A 258 15.88 -16.52 4.12
N ASN A 259 15.51 -17.05 5.29
CA ASN A 259 14.37 -17.94 5.40
C ASN A 259 13.06 -17.12 5.25
N PRO A 260 12.29 -17.31 4.15
CA PRO A 260 11.10 -16.52 3.84
C PRO A 260 9.94 -16.76 4.83
N PHE A 261 10.00 -17.82 5.64
CA PHE A 261 9.05 -18.11 6.71
C PHE A 261 9.43 -17.49 8.05
N THR A 262 10.56 -16.80 8.17
CA THR A 262 10.94 -16.12 9.43
C THR A 262 11.13 -14.64 9.18
N ASN A 263 11.92 -14.29 8.16
CA ASN A 263 12.34 -12.94 7.88
C ASN A 263 11.87 -12.49 6.49
N ILE A 264 10.56 -12.57 6.25
CA ILE A 264 10.00 -12.19 4.95
C ILE A 264 10.21 -10.69 4.65
N GLU A 265 10.39 -9.86 5.69
CA GLU A 265 10.64 -8.42 5.63
C GLU A 265 12.05 -8.07 5.14
N ASP A 266 13.01 -9.00 5.27
CA ASP A 266 14.38 -8.81 4.80
C ASP A 266 14.48 -9.00 3.27
N TYR A 267 13.40 -9.45 2.60
CA TYR A 267 13.35 -9.52 1.15
C TYR A 267 13.08 -8.13 0.56
N PRO A 268 13.94 -7.64 -0.36
CA PRO A 268 13.76 -6.32 -0.95
C PRO A 268 12.44 -6.23 -1.74
N PRO A 269 11.93 -5.02 -2.00
CA PRO A 269 10.68 -4.81 -2.73
C PRO A 269 10.69 -5.34 -4.19
N LEU A 270 11.84 -5.74 -4.70
CA LEU A 270 11.98 -6.41 -6.01
C LEU A 270 12.45 -7.87 -5.86
N GLY A 271 12.42 -8.43 -4.65
CA GLY A 271 12.73 -9.80 -4.22
C GLY A 271 13.90 -10.42 -4.97
N ASP A 272 15.08 -10.58 -4.35
CA ASP A 272 16.24 -11.19 -5.02
C ASP A 272 15.81 -12.44 -5.82
N PRO A 273 15.77 -12.36 -7.17
CA PRO A 273 15.22 -13.42 -7.98
C PRO A 273 15.97 -14.73 -7.74
N PHE A 274 17.26 -14.66 -7.42
CA PHE A 274 18.13 -15.84 -7.38
C PHE A 274 17.83 -16.79 -6.22
N SER A 275 17.53 -16.26 -5.03
CA SER A 275 17.43 -17.07 -3.81
C SER A 275 16.18 -17.97 -3.76
N LEU A 276 15.07 -17.53 -4.36
CA LEU A 276 13.79 -18.27 -4.40
C LEU A 276 13.40 -18.78 -5.80
N PHE A 277 14.13 -18.45 -6.86
CA PHE A 277 13.94 -19.09 -8.18
C PHE A 277 14.11 -20.61 -8.12
N HIS A 278 14.96 -21.12 -7.23
CA HIS A 278 15.08 -22.55 -6.96
C HIS A 278 13.82 -23.17 -6.34
N ALA A 279 12.95 -22.36 -5.73
CA ALA A 279 11.65 -22.78 -5.21
C ALA A 279 10.52 -22.67 -6.24
N CYS A 280 10.74 -21.99 -7.39
CA CYS A 280 9.80 -22.05 -8.49
C CYS A 280 9.80 -23.46 -9.12
N PRO A 281 8.62 -24.04 -9.40
CA PRO A 281 8.54 -25.32 -10.10
C PRO A 281 9.21 -25.23 -11.49
N LYS A 282 10.00 -26.26 -11.83
CA LYS A 282 10.69 -26.36 -13.13
C LYS A 282 9.69 -26.43 -14.28
N GLU A 283 10.11 -25.95 -15.46
CA GLU A 283 9.34 -25.86 -16.69
C GLU A 283 8.55 -27.16 -16.99
N SER A 284 7.23 -27.11 -16.78
CA SER A 284 6.28 -28.01 -17.45
C SER A 284 5.20 -27.16 -18.11
N THR A 285 5.36 -26.98 -19.42
CA THR A 285 4.38 -26.60 -20.45
C THR A 285 2.97 -26.19 -19.98
N GLY A 286 2.66 -24.89 -20.07
CA GLY A 286 1.30 -24.34 -20.17
C GLY A 286 0.52 -24.23 -18.85
N ARG A 287 -0.03 -23.03 -18.56
CA ARG A 287 -0.93 -22.69 -17.43
C ARG A 287 -0.84 -23.68 -16.26
N SER A 288 0.23 -23.56 -15.49
CA SER A 288 0.54 -24.48 -14.41
C SER A 288 -0.44 -24.29 -13.25
N SER A 289 -1.34 -25.24 -13.05
CA SER A 289 -2.01 -25.43 -11.76
C SER A 289 -1.05 -26.11 -10.79
N ALA A 290 -1.01 -25.69 -9.53
CA ALA A 290 -0.18 -26.33 -8.51
C ALA A 290 -1.09 -27.07 -7.52
N THR A 291 -0.79 -28.33 -7.27
CA THR A 291 -1.45 -29.11 -6.22
C THR A 291 -0.45 -29.45 -5.15
N HIS A 292 -0.81 -29.20 -3.89
CA HIS A 292 -0.02 -29.57 -2.73
C HIS A 292 -0.88 -30.40 -1.77
N SER A 293 -0.47 -31.63 -1.49
CA SER A 293 -1.19 -32.52 -0.58
C SER A 293 -0.47 -32.63 0.76
N SER A 294 -1.17 -32.26 1.83
CA SER A 294 -0.78 -32.58 3.21
C SER A 294 -1.61 -33.77 3.72
N ARG A 295 -1.35 -34.24 4.96
CA ARG A 295 -2.07 -35.37 5.57
C ARG A 295 -3.57 -35.12 5.73
N ASN A 296 -3.97 -33.87 5.97
CA ASN A 296 -5.35 -33.52 6.34
C ASN A 296 -6.10 -32.77 5.23
N PHE A 297 -5.39 -32.09 4.33
CA PHE A 297 -5.97 -31.24 3.31
C PHE A 297 -5.14 -31.25 2.03
N ARG A 298 -5.78 -30.94 0.92
CA ARG A 298 -5.18 -30.74 -0.40
C ARG A 298 -5.39 -29.29 -0.81
N LEU A 299 -4.31 -28.60 -1.13
CA LEU A 299 -4.32 -27.27 -1.71
C LEU A 299 -4.26 -27.41 -3.23
N ARG A 300 -5.13 -26.68 -3.92
CA ARG A 300 -5.11 -26.57 -5.37
C ARG A 300 -5.11 -25.09 -5.74
N ALA A 301 -4.05 -24.63 -6.38
CA ALA A 301 -3.98 -23.32 -6.99
C ALA A 301 -4.35 -23.46 -8.47
N GLU A 302 -5.44 -22.81 -8.86
CA GLU A 302 -5.87 -22.71 -10.25
C GLU A 302 -5.81 -21.26 -10.70
N LEU A 303 -5.45 -21.09 -11.97
CA LEU A 303 -5.42 -19.79 -12.63
C LEU A 303 -6.81 -19.50 -13.19
N GLY A 304 -7.42 -18.40 -12.76
CA GLY A 304 -8.65 -17.86 -13.30
C GLY A 304 -8.43 -16.49 -13.94
N MET A 305 -9.26 -16.13 -14.90
CA MET A 305 -9.46 -14.73 -15.27
C MET A 305 -10.70 -14.25 -14.50
N SER A 306 -10.59 -13.17 -13.73
CA SER A 306 -11.77 -12.59 -13.07
C SER A 306 -12.51 -11.63 -13.99
N ASP A 307 -11.79 -10.92 -14.87
CA ASP A 307 -12.27 -10.09 -15.99
C ASP A 307 -11.13 -9.90 -17.02
N ILE A 308 -11.40 -9.33 -18.21
CA ILE A 308 -10.48 -9.21 -19.36
C ILE A 308 -9.12 -8.56 -19.00
N THR A 309 -9.03 -7.81 -17.91
CA THR A 309 -7.84 -7.06 -17.45
C THR A 309 -7.22 -7.59 -16.14
N HIS A 310 -7.81 -8.60 -15.50
CA HIS A 310 -7.45 -9.02 -14.13
C HIS A 310 -7.17 -10.53 -14.05
N LEU A 311 -5.94 -10.88 -13.67
CA LEU A 311 -5.52 -12.25 -13.39
C LEU A 311 -5.96 -12.63 -11.96
N ALA A 312 -6.41 -13.86 -11.75
CA ALA A 312 -6.76 -14.36 -10.43
C ALA A 312 -6.10 -15.72 -10.14
N ILE A 313 -5.51 -15.87 -8.97
CA ILE A 313 -5.05 -17.15 -8.43
C ILE A 313 -6.10 -17.60 -7.43
N LYS A 314 -6.86 -18.64 -7.77
CA LYS A 314 -7.83 -19.26 -6.86
C LYS A 314 -7.13 -20.41 -6.15
N VAL A 315 -6.85 -20.23 -4.87
CA VAL A 315 -6.33 -21.30 -4.01
C VAL A 315 -7.50 -21.93 -3.27
N ARG A 316 -7.82 -23.18 -3.61
CA ARG A 316 -8.81 -23.99 -2.90
C ARG A 316 -8.14 -24.92 -1.91
N ILE A 317 -8.63 -24.91 -0.68
CA ILE A 317 -8.26 -25.86 0.37
C ILE A 317 -9.38 -26.91 0.46
N GLU A 318 -9.09 -28.09 -0.06
CA GLU A 318 -9.99 -29.25 -0.14
C GLU A 318 -9.61 -30.31 0.89
N THR A 319 -10.53 -31.20 1.24
CA THR A 319 -10.22 -32.36 2.07
C THR A 319 -9.32 -33.34 1.31
N SER A 320 -8.31 -33.90 1.97
CA SER A 320 -7.57 -35.00 1.37
C SER A 320 -8.54 -36.19 1.29
N GLY A 321 -8.69 -36.83 0.12
CA GLY A 321 -9.63 -37.95 -0.10
C GLY A 321 -9.34 -39.22 0.72
N ARG A 322 -8.49 -39.17 1.74
CA ARG A 322 -8.44 -40.17 2.81
C ARG A 322 -9.41 -39.70 3.89
N SER A 323 -10.50 -40.45 4.06
CA SER A 323 -11.49 -40.27 5.13
C SER A 323 -10.82 -39.71 6.39
N ILE A 324 -11.27 -38.54 6.81
CA ILE A 324 -11.12 -38.10 8.19
C ILE A 324 -11.97 -39.10 8.99
N MET A 325 -11.39 -40.25 9.34
CA MET A 325 -11.99 -41.11 10.34
C MET A 325 -11.85 -40.39 11.66
N VAL A 326 -13.01 -40.03 12.19
CA VAL A 326 -13.27 -39.44 13.51
C VAL A 326 -12.61 -40.27 14.60
#